data_AF-P07512-F1
#
_entry.id   AF-P07512-F1
#
_cell.length_a   1.000
_cell.length_b   1.000
_cell.length_c   1.000
_cell.angle_alpha   90.00
_cell.angle_beta   90.00
_cell.angle_gamma   90.00
#
_symmetry.space_group_name_H-M   'P 1'
#
loop_
_entity.id
_entity.type
_entity.pdbx_description
1 polymer ?
#
loop_
_entity_poly.entity_id
_entity_poly.type
_entity_poly.pdbx_seq_one_letter_code
_entity_poly.pdbx_strand_id
1 'polypeptide(L)' 'ATGSPVAECVEYFQSWRYTDVHNGCADAVSVTVEYTHGQWAPCRVIEPGGWATFAGYGTDGNYVTGLHTCDPATPS' A
#
# COMPACT_ATOMS: atom_id res chain seq x y z
N ALA A 1 -12.04 0.64 -7.41
CA ALA A 1 -11.73 1.98 -6.86
C ALA A 1 -10.58 2.56 -7.69
N THR A 2 -10.71 3.76 -8.24
CA THR A 2 -9.63 4.44 -8.96
C THR A 2 -8.82 5.26 -7.96
N GLY A 3 -7.95 4.61 -7.20
CA GLY A 3 -6.84 5.32 -6.57
C GLY A 3 -5.78 5.59 -7.62
N SER A 4 -5.26 6.81 -7.71
CA SER A 4 -4.12 7.09 -8.59
C SER A 4 -2.94 6.20 -8.22
N PRO A 5 -2.12 5.77 -9.19
CA PRO A 5 -0.87 5.09 -8.87
C PRO A 5 -0.05 5.96 -7.91
N VAL A 6 0.57 5.33 -6.91
CA VAL A 6 1.49 6.04 -6.01
C VAL A 6 2.66 6.63 -6.79
N ALA A 7 3.29 7.65 -6.21
CA ALA A 7 4.51 8.21 -6.77
C ALA A 7 5.60 7.13 -6.87
N GLU A 8 6.45 7.19 -7.90
CA GLU A 8 7.53 6.21 -8.12
C GLU A 8 8.53 6.13 -6.96
N CYS A 9 8.60 7.14 -6.11
CA CYS A 9 9.41 7.13 -4.89
C CYS A 9 8.83 6.26 -3.76
N VAL A 10 7.62 5.73 -3.92
CA VAL A 10 7.03 4.76 -2.98
C VAL A 10 7.30 3.35 -3.48
N GLU A 11 8.06 2.60 -2.71
CA GLU A 11 8.44 1.23 -3.04
C GLU A 11 7.70 0.23 -2.14
N TYR A 12 7.47 -0.98 -2.63
CA TYR A 12 7.00 -2.07 -1.78
C TYR A 12 7.77 -3.38 -1.97
N PHE A 13 7.87 -4.12 -0.89
CA PHE A 13 8.42 -5.46 -0.84
C PHE A 13 7.39 -6.39 -0.20
N GLN A 14 6.89 -7.35 -0.98
CA GLN A 14 5.97 -8.37 -0.48
C GLN A 14 6.71 -9.63 -0.07
N SER A 15 6.27 -10.21 1.04
CA SER A 15 6.69 -11.51 1.58
C SER A 15 5.46 -12.32 1.96
N TRP A 16 5.67 -13.60 2.32
CA TRP A 16 4.59 -14.49 2.74
C TRP A 16 3.72 -13.87 3.84
N ARG A 17 4.35 -13.29 4.86
CA ARG A 17 3.65 -12.81 6.06
C ARG A 17 3.22 -11.34 5.96
N TYR A 18 4.05 -10.51 5.33
CA TYR A 18 3.92 -9.07 5.34
C TYR A 18 4.27 -8.47 3.98
N THR A 19 3.65 -7.33 3.66
CA THR A 19 4.07 -6.45 2.56
C THR A 19 4.50 -5.13 3.16
N ASP A 20 5.77 -4.82 3.04
CA ASP A 20 6.35 -3.59 3.56
C ASP A 20 6.36 -2.53 2.46
N VAL A 21 5.86 -1.34 2.77
CA VAL A 21 5.78 -0.20 1.88
C VAL A 21 6.62 0.93 2.46
N HIS A 22 7.56 1.44 1.68
CA HIS A 22 8.48 2.50 2.07
C HIS A 22 8.15 3.76 1.28
N ASN A 23 7.96 4.87 1.99
CA ASN A 23 7.86 6.17 1.37
C ASN A 23 9.25 6.82 1.23
N GLY A 24 9.87 6.70 0.05
CA GLY A 24 11.11 7.41 -0.29
C GLY A 24 10.89 8.85 -0.78
N CYS A 25 9.65 9.33 -0.81
CA CYS A 25 9.32 10.68 -1.24
C CYS A 25 9.67 11.73 -0.16
N ALA A 26 9.78 13.00 -0.58
CA ALA A 26 10.04 14.11 0.34
C ALA A 26 8.82 14.49 1.20
N ASP A 27 7.62 14.13 0.75
CA ASP A 27 6.34 14.45 1.38
C ASP A 27 5.65 13.19 1.91
N ALA A 28 4.77 13.37 2.90
CA ALA A 28 3.94 12.29 3.41
C ALA A 28 2.94 11.82 2.35
N VAL A 29 2.79 10.51 2.20
CA VAL A 29 1.90 9.89 1.21
C VAL A 29 0.88 9.00 1.89
N SER A 30 -0.36 9.06 1.41
CA SER A 30 -1.43 8.17 1.87
C SER A 30 -1.61 7.05 0.86
N VAL A 31 -1.33 5.81 1.27
CA VAL A 31 -1.28 4.66 0.38
C VAL A 31 -2.12 3.50 0.88
N THR A 32 -2.59 2.72 -0.08
CA THR A 32 -3.24 1.43 0.13
C THR A 32 -2.69 0.43 -0.87
N VAL A 33 -2.74 -0.85 -0.52
CA VAL A 33 -2.37 -1.96 -1.40
C VAL A 33 -3.64 -2.61 -1.95
N GLU A 34 -3.64 -2.84 -3.25
CA GLU A 34 -4.60 -3.71 -3.91
C GLU A 34 -4.08 -5.13 -3.91
N TYR A 35 -4.94 -6.07 -3.55
CA TYR A 35 -4.63 -7.48 -3.56
C TYR A 35 -5.27 -8.20 -4.76
N THR A 36 -4.70 -9.33 -5.18
CA THR A 36 -5.18 -10.15 -6.30
C THR A 36 -6.67 -10.51 -6.21
N HIS A 37 -7.21 -10.66 -5.00
CA HIS A 37 -8.63 -10.98 -4.79
C HIS A 37 -9.56 -9.75 -4.90
N GLY A 38 -9.06 -8.61 -5.38
CA GLY A 38 -9.82 -7.35 -5.49
C GLY A 38 -10.08 -6.67 -4.15
N GLN A 39 -9.45 -7.15 -3.08
CA GLN A 39 -9.53 -6.59 -1.74
C GLN A 39 -8.52 -5.44 -1.62
N TRP A 40 -8.88 -4.40 -0.88
CA TRP A 40 -8.04 -3.22 -0.65
C TRP A 40 -7.66 -3.16 0.82
N ALA A 41 -6.42 -2.81 1.12
CA ALA A 41 -6.03 -2.56 2.50
C ALA A 41 -6.59 -1.24 3.04
N PRO A 42 -6.70 -1.10 4.37
CA PRO A 42 -6.98 0.19 4.98
C PRO A 42 -5.94 1.23 4.55
N CYS A 43 -6.40 2.45 4.28
CA CYS A 43 -5.53 3.56 3.92
C CYS A 43 -4.53 3.85 5.06
N ARG A 44 -3.24 4.02 4.71
CA ARG A 44 -2.16 4.31 5.66
C ARG A 44 -1.43 5.56 5.20
N VAL A 45 -1.28 6.52 6.09
CA VAL A 45 -0.37 7.66 5.90
C VAL A 45 1.04 7.20 6.26
N ILE A 46 1.99 7.44 5.37
CA ILE A 46 3.41 7.15 5.55
C ILE A 46 4.18 8.45 5.44
N GLU A 47 4.81 8.85 6.54
CA GLU A 47 5.70 10.01 6.59
C GLU A 47 6.93 9.82 5.66
N PRO A 48 7.63 10.89 5.26
CA PRO A 48 8.86 10.79 4.47
C PRO A 48 9.91 9.88 5.15
N GLY A 49 10.45 8.91 4.41
CA GLY A 49 11.36 7.88 4.92
C GLY A 49 10.70 6.84 5.85
N GLY A 50 9.38 6.92 6.02
CA GLY A 50 8.59 6.04 6.85
C GLY A 50 8.24 4.72 6.17
N TRP A 51 7.86 3.74 6.98
CA TRP A 51 7.47 2.42 6.53
C TRP A 51 6.08 2.06 7.05
N ALA A 52 5.28 1.38 6.23
CA ALA A 52 4.03 0.76 6.64
C ALA A 52 4.03 -0.72 6.26
N THR A 53 3.52 -1.53 7.18
CA THR A 53 3.41 -2.97 6.98
C THR A 53 1.95 -3.34 6.75
N PHE A 54 1.71 -4.03 5.64
CA PHE A 54 0.43 -4.61 5.23
C PHE A 54 0.49 -6.13 5.31
N ALA A 55 -0.64 -6.79 5.12
CA ALA A 55 -0.66 -8.25 5.05
C ALA A 55 0.11 -8.75 3.81
N GLY A 56 0.89 -9.81 3.99
CA GLY A 56 1.51 -10.54 2.89
C GLY A 56 0.52 -11.45 2.18
N TYR A 57 1.00 -12.16 1.16
CA TYR A 57 0.16 -13.02 0.34
C TYR A 57 -0.32 -14.30 1.03
N GLY A 58 0.31 -14.68 2.15
CA GLY A 58 -0.10 -15.80 2.99
C GLY A 58 -0.16 -17.14 2.24
N THR A 59 -0.94 -18.08 2.80
CA THR A 59 -1.25 -19.36 2.16
C THR A 59 -2.24 -19.23 1.01
N ASP A 60 -3.04 -18.17 1.01
CA ASP A 60 -4.13 -17.98 0.05
C ASP A 60 -3.63 -17.43 -1.30
N GLY A 61 -2.36 -17.04 -1.39
CA GLY A 61 -1.78 -16.47 -2.60
C GLY A 61 -2.35 -15.09 -2.95
N ASN A 62 -2.76 -14.32 -1.94
CA ASN A 62 -3.35 -13.01 -2.13
C ASN A 62 -2.26 -11.93 -2.28
N TYR A 63 -1.54 -11.97 -3.40
CA TYR A 63 -0.43 -11.05 -3.71
C TYR A 63 -0.88 -9.59 -3.82
N VAL A 64 0.04 -8.66 -3.54
CA VAL A 64 -0.19 -7.25 -3.83
C VAL A 64 0.04 -7.02 -5.32
N THR A 65 -1.03 -6.60 -6.01
CA THR A 65 -1.03 -6.33 -7.46
C THR A 65 -0.66 -4.89 -7.76
N GLY A 66 -0.86 -3.98 -6.82
CA GLY A 66 -0.56 -2.56 -7.01
C GLY A 66 -0.62 -1.75 -5.72
N LEU A 67 0.04 -0.60 -5.76
CA LEU A 67 -0.06 0.45 -4.76
C LEU A 67 -0.85 1.61 -5.32
N HIS A 68 -1.79 2.13 -4.54
CA HIS A 68 -2.63 3.25 -4.90
C HIS A 68 -2.62 4.33 -3.83
N THR A 69 -2.68 5.58 -4.25
CA THR A 69 -2.97 6.68 -3.33
C THR A 69 -4.42 6.59 -2.87
N CYS A 70 -4.66 6.83 -1.58
CA CYS A 70 -5.99 6.88 -0.99
C CYS A 70 -6.14 8.15 -0.15
N ASP A 71 -7.36 8.67 -0.07
CA ASP A 71 -7.66 9.80 0.80
C ASP A 71 -8.17 9.28 2.16
N PRO A 72 -7.46 9.50 3.27
CA PRO A 72 -7.89 9.03 4.59
C PRO A 72 -9.22 9.66 5.04
N ALA A 73 -9.68 10.74 4.40
CA ALA A 73 -10.92 11.43 4.76
C ALA A 73 -12.19 10.80 4.21
N THR A 74 -12.11 9.83 3.29
CA THR A 74 -13.31 9.18 2.72
C THR A 74 -13.40 7.72 3.14
N PRO A 75 -14.04 7.40 4.29
CA PRO A 75 -14.58 6.06 4.47
C PRO A 75 -15.61 5.83 3.37
N SER A 76 -15.33 4.90 2.48
CA SER A 76 -16.31 4.43 1.48
C SER A 76 -17.44 3.68 2.15
#